data_AF-A0A1G0Y1K6-F1
#
_entry.id   AF-A0A1G0Y1K6-F1
#
_cell.length_a   1.000
_cell.length_b   1.000
_cell.length_c   1.000
_cell.angle_alpha   90.00
_cell.angle_beta   90.00
_cell.angle_gamma   90.00
#
_symmetry.space_group_name_H-M   'P 1'
#
loop_
_entity.id
_entity.type
_entity.pdbx_description
1 polymer ?
#
loop_
_entity_poly.entity_id
_entity_poly.type
_entity_poly.pdbx_seq_one_letter_code
_entity_poly.pdbx_strand_id
1 'polypeptide(L)'
;MKTKTYIVGLGCRRGTTCGEISKALTEAMGKKKVAVIATCTLKSDEKGLLEYAEAKGVKLVFFTPEELSRIEVPSPSEKVRKHIDSSSVCEAAAILTGGRLVSPKTIFGGKITIAVAEPLKPKGILSAVGIGSGAIDQITENAKFAILSSDTVAGYGKYLDQIPSLLKGKKKIATGMTHEVERCRLALDAAASGKNVSVVCSGDAGIYGMTGLLLELAEQEKYKGVKITNVPGITAAISAASALGAPLMNDFAMISLSDLLTPKQTIIKRIRLLAASDMVCAIYNPRSHSRKYLMAHTIKYFKKVRGKDTKFGIVKNAGRTNELTICGTLDHFPEDFVDMSTLVIIGNSKTILRNGKLYTLRGYKIYGT
;
A
#
# COMPACT_ATOMS: atom_id res chain seq x y z
N MET A 1 -22.60 12.53 -20.36
CA MET A 1 -21.89 11.23 -20.53
C MET A 1 -20.54 11.50 -21.20
N LYS A 2 -19.40 11.10 -20.60
CA LYS A 2 -18.11 11.19 -21.29
C LYS A 2 -18.10 10.21 -22.46
N THR A 3 -17.79 10.66 -23.68
CA THR A 3 -17.70 9.80 -24.86
C THR A 3 -16.58 8.78 -24.66
N LYS A 4 -16.89 7.48 -24.76
CA LYS A 4 -15.90 6.40 -24.59
C LYS A 4 -14.89 6.44 -25.75
N THR A 5 -13.60 6.45 -25.44
CA THR A 5 -12.51 6.43 -26.43
C THR A 5 -11.83 5.07 -26.46
N TYR A 6 -11.18 4.75 -27.58
CA TYR A 6 -10.60 3.43 -27.86
C TYR A 6 -9.14 3.52 -28.31
N ILE A 7 -8.39 2.45 -28.07
CA ILE A 7 -7.03 2.22 -28.60
C ILE A 7 -7.20 1.38 -29.87
N VAL A 8 -6.53 1.79 -30.94
CA VAL A 8 -6.51 1.04 -32.19
C VAL A 8 -5.11 0.54 -32.47
N GLY A 9 -4.93 -0.77 -32.58
CA GLY A 9 -3.74 -1.36 -33.14
C GLY A 9 -3.85 -1.43 -34.66
N LEU A 10 -2.92 -0.80 -35.39
CA LEU A 10 -3.01 -0.67 -36.84
C LEU A 10 -1.75 -1.21 -37.51
N GLY A 11 -1.93 -2.10 -38.48
CA GLY A 11 -0.91 -2.52 -39.43
C GLY A 11 -1.34 -2.16 -40.86
N CYS A 12 -0.41 -1.76 -41.71
CA CYS A 12 -0.70 -1.43 -43.10
C CYS A 12 0.46 -1.81 -44.03
N ARG A 13 0.19 -1.93 -45.34
CA ARG A 13 1.26 -2.06 -46.36
C ARG A 13 1.93 -0.70 -46.58
N ARG A 14 3.16 -0.70 -47.12
CA ARG A 14 3.86 0.54 -47.50
C ARG A 14 3.06 1.28 -48.57
N GLY A 15 3.04 2.61 -48.48
CA GLY A 15 2.32 3.47 -49.43
C GLY A 15 0.80 3.49 -49.22
N THR A 16 0.33 3.13 -48.02
CA THR A 16 -1.10 3.25 -47.71
C THR A 16 -1.44 4.71 -47.49
N THR A 17 -2.45 5.22 -48.19
CA THR A 17 -2.84 6.62 -48.15
C THR A 17 -3.65 6.97 -46.89
N CYS A 18 -3.64 8.25 -46.50
CA CYS A 18 -4.47 8.77 -45.40
C CYS A 18 -5.98 8.48 -45.64
N GLY A 19 -6.44 8.58 -46.89
CA GLY A 19 -7.82 8.26 -47.28
C GLY A 19 -8.19 6.79 -47.06
N GLU A 20 -7.31 5.86 -47.44
CA GLU A 20 -7.52 4.42 -47.20
C GLU A 20 -7.58 4.11 -45.68
N ILE A 21 -6.70 4.72 -44.87
CA ILE A 21 -6.70 4.57 -43.41
C ILE A 21 -7.97 5.14 -42.78
N SER A 22 -8.40 6.32 -43.22
CA SER A 22 -9.62 6.96 -42.73
C SER A 22 -10.86 6.11 -43.01
N LYS A 23 -10.95 5.53 -44.22
CA LYS A 23 -12.05 4.62 -44.60
C LYS A 23 -12.05 3.36 -43.74
N ALA A 24 -10.90 2.70 -43.60
CA ALA A 24 -10.78 1.48 -42.81
C ALA A 24 -11.10 1.71 -41.31
N LEU A 25 -10.64 2.83 -40.74
CA LEU A 25 -10.96 3.18 -39.35
C LEU A 25 -12.44 3.51 -39.17
N THR A 26 -13.07 4.18 -40.13
CA THR A 26 -14.52 4.46 -40.09
C THR A 26 -15.32 3.17 -40.13
N GLU A 27 -14.92 2.21 -40.95
CA GLU A 27 -15.56 0.90 -41.06
C GLU A 27 -15.37 0.06 -39.78
N ALA A 28 -14.16 0.04 -39.23
CA ALA A 28 -13.85 -0.71 -38.01
C ALA A 28 -14.48 -0.12 -36.74
N MET A 29 -14.55 1.21 -36.65
CA MET A 29 -14.92 1.94 -35.42
C MET A 29 -16.35 2.49 -35.45
N GLY A 30 -16.95 2.69 -36.61
CA GLY A 30 -18.22 3.40 -36.76
C GLY A 30 -18.16 4.78 -36.10
N LYS A 31 -19.09 5.06 -35.17
CA LYS A 31 -19.16 6.33 -34.42
C LYS A 31 -18.21 6.40 -33.20
N LYS A 32 -17.41 5.36 -32.93
CA LYS A 32 -16.50 5.32 -31.77
C LYS A 32 -15.31 6.27 -31.98
N LYS A 33 -14.86 6.93 -30.91
CA LYS A 33 -13.70 7.84 -30.96
C LYS A 33 -12.39 7.09 -30.71
N VAL A 34 -11.38 7.34 -31.54
CA VAL A 34 -10.02 6.83 -31.36
C VAL A 34 -9.25 7.81 -30.46
N ALA A 35 -8.63 7.31 -29.38
CA ALA A 35 -7.72 8.10 -28.54
C ALA A 35 -6.27 7.95 -28.98
N VAL A 36 -5.87 6.72 -29.33
CA VAL A 36 -4.49 6.37 -29.68
C VAL A 36 -4.51 5.35 -30.82
N ILE A 37 -3.60 5.52 -31.76
CA ILE A 37 -3.24 4.46 -32.72
C ILE A 37 -1.86 3.94 -32.38
N ALA A 38 -1.75 2.62 -32.21
CA ALA A 38 -0.52 1.92 -31.89
C ALA A 38 -0.09 1.05 -33.07
N THR A 39 1.20 1.08 -33.43
CA THR A 39 1.74 0.30 -34.55
C THR A 39 3.22 -0.08 -34.31
N CYS A 40 3.83 -0.75 -35.28
CA CYS A 40 5.25 -1.13 -35.24
C CYS A 40 6.14 0.05 -35.67
N THR A 41 7.33 0.16 -35.07
CA THR A 41 8.36 1.15 -35.46
C THR A 41 8.74 1.09 -36.93
N LEU A 42 8.58 -0.06 -37.60
CA LEU A 42 8.74 -0.20 -39.06
C LEU A 42 7.78 0.66 -39.89
N LYS A 43 6.81 1.32 -39.24
CA LYS A 43 5.81 2.23 -39.82
C LYS A 43 5.96 3.68 -39.36
N SER A 44 7.06 4.04 -38.71
CA SER A 44 7.30 5.40 -38.21
C SER A 44 7.38 6.45 -39.33
N ASP A 45 7.72 6.04 -40.54
CA ASP A 45 7.85 6.86 -41.75
C ASP A 45 6.69 6.67 -42.75
N GLU A 46 5.61 5.96 -42.36
CA GLU A 46 4.46 5.76 -43.24
C GLU A 46 3.62 7.04 -43.35
N LYS A 47 3.79 7.76 -44.47
CA LYS A 47 3.15 9.07 -44.72
C LYS A 47 1.65 9.10 -44.45
N GLY A 48 0.88 8.16 -45.00
CA GLY A 48 -0.57 8.18 -44.82
C GLY A 48 -1.02 7.98 -43.36
N LEU A 49 -0.23 7.30 -42.54
CA LEU A 49 -0.51 7.13 -41.12
C LEU A 49 -0.21 8.41 -40.33
N LEU A 50 0.92 9.05 -40.62
CA LEU A 50 1.32 10.33 -40.02
C LEU A 50 0.30 11.43 -40.36
N GLU A 51 -0.06 11.55 -41.63
CA GLU A 51 -1.06 12.51 -42.13
C GLU A 51 -2.42 12.30 -41.46
N TYR A 52 -2.87 11.04 -41.30
CA TYR A 52 -4.14 10.76 -40.62
C TYR A 52 -4.09 11.18 -39.16
N ALA A 53 -3.01 10.84 -38.45
CA ALA A 53 -2.84 11.17 -37.04
C ALA A 53 -2.85 12.68 -36.80
N GLU A 54 -2.13 13.43 -37.64
CA GLU A 54 -2.11 14.89 -37.60
C GLU A 54 -3.50 15.47 -37.90
N ALA A 55 -4.13 15.06 -39.00
CA ALA A 55 -5.44 15.57 -39.43
C ALA A 55 -6.57 15.29 -38.41
N LYS A 56 -6.45 14.24 -37.60
CA LYS A 56 -7.45 13.86 -36.58
C LYS A 56 -7.03 14.17 -35.15
N GLY A 57 -5.82 14.71 -34.93
CA GLY A 57 -5.27 14.95 -33.60
C GLY A 57 -5.15 13.67 -32.75
N VAL A 58 -4.89 12.54 -33.39
CA VAL A 58 -4.78 11.23 -32.73
C VAL A 58 -3.32 10.95 -32.41
N LYS A 59 -3.04 10.55 -31.17
CA LYS A 59 -1.66 10.20 -30.77
C LYS A 59 -1.23 8.89 -31.44
N LEU A 60 -0.03 8.88 -32.03
CA LEU A 60 0.64 7.67 -32.49
C LEU A 60 1.58 7.12 -31.41
N VAL A 61 1.58 5.80 -31.25
CA VAL A 61 2.50 5.06 -30.40
C VAL A 61 3.16 3.98 -31.25
N PHE A 62 4.48 3.85 -31.15
CA PHE A 62 5.26 2.88 -31.90
C PHE A 62 5.91 1.90 -30.93
N PHE A 63 5.89 0.62 -31.29
CA PHE A 63 6.57 -0.45 -30.57
C PHE A 63 7.53 -1.18 -31.51
N THR A 64 8.66 -1.59 -30.97
CA THR A 64 9.64 -2.42 -31.67
C THR A 64 9.07 -3.82 -31.94
N PRO A 65 9.53 -4.52 -33.00
CA PRO A 65 9.22 -5.93 -33.20
C PRO A 65 9.42 -6.79 -31.96
N GLU A 66 10.50 -6.55 -31.21
CA GLU A 66 10.87 -7.27 -30.01
C GLU A 66 9.83 -7.07 -28.89
N GLU A 67 9.37 -5.83 -28.66
CA GLU A 67 8.30 -5.56 -27.69
C GLU A 67 7.00 -6.28 -28.07
N LEU A 68 6.64 -6.25 -29.36
CA LEU A 68 5.42 -6.88 -29.88
C LEU A 68 5.46 -8.41 -29.78
N SER A 69 6.64 -9.02 -29.94
CA SER A 69 6.82 -10.48 -29.89
C SER A 69 6.52 -11.10 -28.52
N ARG A 70 6.66 -10.32 -27.45
CA ARG A 70 6.48 -10.75 -26.05
C ARG A 70 5.03 -10.86 -25.61
N ILE A 71 4.10 -10.45 -26.47
CA ILE A 71 2.68 -10.40 -26.15
C ILE A 71 1.97 -11.61 -26.74
N GLU A 72 1.32 -12.37 -25.87
CA GLU A 72 0.37 -13.38 -26.29
C GLU A 72 -0.87 -12.71 -26.88
N VAL A 73 -1.24 -13.15 -28.09
CA VAL A 73 -2.35 -12.58 -28.86
C VAL A 73 -3.36 -13.66 -29.21
N PRO A 74 -4.66 -13.34 -29.26
CA PRO A 74 -5.70 -14.33 -29.56
C PRO A 74 -5.59 -14.89 -30.99
N SER A 75 -5.07 -14.11 -31.94
CA SER A 75 -5.04 -14.45 -33.35
C SER A 75 -3.63 -14.31 -33.94
N PRO A 76 -2.72 -15.28 -33.76
CA PRO A 76 -1.39 -15.22 -34.36
C PRO A 76 -1.45 -15.16 -35.91
N SER A 77 -0.43 -14.61 -36.55
CA SER A 77 -0.31 -14.41 -38.00
C SER A 77 0.99 -15.01 -38.52
N GLU A 78 0.90 -16.11 -39.27
CA GLU A 78 2.07 -16.75 -39.89
C GLU A 78 2.81 -15.85 -40.89
N LYS A 79 2.09 -14.96 -41.59
CA LYS A 79 2.69 -14.01 -42.56
C LYS A 79 3.55 -12.95 -41.88
N VAL A 80 3.19 -12.53 -40.67
CA VAL A 80 3.97 -11.55 -39.89
C VAL A 80 5.24 -12.23 -39.40
N ARG A 81 5.14 -13.43 -38.82
CA ARG A 81 6.26 -14.25 -38.33
C ARG A 81 7.41 -14.45 -39.35
N LYS A 82 7.12 -14.40 -40.65
CA LYS A 82 8.12 -14.50 -41.74
C LYS A 82 8.86 -13.19 -42.07
N HIS A 83 8.29 -12.02 -41.74
CA HIS A 83 8.85 -10.71 -42.10
C HIS A 83 9.27 -9.87 -40.87
N ILE A 84 8.66 -10.15 -39.72
CA ILE A 84 8.82 -9.46 -38.45
C ILE A 84 8.68 -10.58 -37.41
N ASP A 85 9.65 -10.78 -36.53
CA ASP A 85 9.64 -11.87 -35.55
C ASP A 85 8.59 -11.65 -34.43
N SER A 86 7.30 -11.51 -34.82
CA SER A 86 6.15 -11.22 -33.97
C SER A 86 4.92 -11.98 -34.46
N SER A 87 4.08 -12.40 -33.52
CA SER A 87 2.85 -13.16 -33.77
C SER A 87 1.72 -12.29 -34.32
N SER A 88 1.62 -10.99 -34.01
CA SER A 88 0.59 -10.07 -34.55
C SER A 88 0.95 -8.62 -34.20
N VAL A 89 1.22 -7.76 -35.19
CA VAL A 89 1.53 -6.33 -34.95
C VAL A 89 0.35 -5.59 -34.34
N CYS A 90 -0.87 -5.84 -34.84
CA CYS A 90 -2.03 -5.02 -34.52
C CYS A 90 -2.56 -5.31 -33.11
N GLU A 91 -2.76 -6.60 -32.79
CA GLU A 91 -3.28 -7.00 -31.48
C GLU A 91 -2.26 -6.73 -30.37
N ALA A 92 -0.98 -7.06 -30.60
CA ALA A 92 0.07 -6.82 -29.61
C ALA A 92 0.24 -5.32 -29.32
N ALA A 93 0.22 -4.46 -30.35
CA ALA A 93 0.33 -3.02 -30.17
C ALA A 93 -0.86 -2.44 -29.38
N ALA A 94 -2.08 -2.91 -29.65
CA ALA A 94 -3.27 -2.49 -28.92
C ALA A 94 -3.21 -2.91 -27.44
N ILE A 95 -2.70 -4.11 -27.14
CA ILE A 95 -2.54 -4.62 -25.78
C ILE A 95 -1.42 -3.87 -25.03
N LEU A 96 -0.25 -3.70 -25.64
CA LEU A 96 0.90 -3.00 -25.04
C LEU A 96 0.62 -1.55 -24.66
N THR A 97 -0.29 -0.90 -25.39
CA THR A 97 -0.76 0.46 -25.08
C THR A 97 -1.65 0.49 -23.82
N GLY A 98 -1.83 -0.64 -23.14
CA GLY A 98 -2.70 -0.78 -21.98
C GLY A 98 -4.15 -0.98 -22.36
N GLY A 99 -4.43 -1.70 -23.44
CA GLY A 99 -5.78 -1.98 -23.93
C GLY A 99 -6.26 -3.40 -23.65
N ARG A 100 -7.56 -3.58 -23.41
CA ARG A 100 -8.24 -4.88 -23.51
C ARG A 100 -8.91 -4.99 -24.87
N LEU A 101 -8.53 -5.98 -25.67
CA LEU A 101 -9.14 -6.21 -26.99
C LEU A 101 -10.66 -6.39 -26.88
N VAL A 102 -11.39 -5.67 -27.72
CA VAL A 102 -12.84 -5.78 -27.91
C VAL A 102 -13.22 -6.15 -29.34
N SER A 103 -12.27 -5.98 -30.27
CA SER A 103 -12.37 -6.52 -31.62
C SER A 103 -11.00 -7.09 -32.01
N PRO A 104 -10.91 -8.36 -32.42
CA PRO A 104 -9.68 -8.98 -32.88
C PRO A 104 -9.23 -8.36 -34.22
N LYS A 105 -8.04 -8.74 -34.70
CA LYS A 105 -7.52 -8.22 -35.96
C LYS A 105 -8.49 -8.49 -37.12
N THR A 106 -8.84 -7.44 -37.87
CA THR A 106 -9.69 -7.51 -39.07
C THR A 106 -8.98 -6.81 -40.22
N ILE A 107 -9.05 -7.38 -41.43
CA ILE A 107 -8.37 -6.86 -42.62
C ILE A 107 -9.36 -6.02 -43.45
N PHE A 108 -8.94 -4.81 -43.82
CA PHE A 108 -9.70 -3.86 -44.62
C PHE A 108 -8.95 -3.55 -45.92
N GLY A 109 -9.66 -3.63 -47.05
CA GLY A 109 -9.11 -3.34 -48.38
C GLY A 109 -7.89 -4.18 -48.78
N GLY A 110 -7.68 -5.34 -48.14
CA GLY A 110 -6.52 -6.23 -48.38
C GLY A 110 -5.15 -5.68 -47.97
N LYS A 111 -5.08 -4.46 -47.45
CA LYS A 111 -3.83 -3.73 -47.15
C LYS A 111 -3.71 -3.26 -45.70
N ILE A 112 -4.83 -3.06 -45.00
CA ILE A 112 -4.88 -2.50 -43.65
C ILE A 112 -5.41 -3.57 -42.70
N THR A 113 -4.82 -3.70 -41.53
CA THR A 113 -5.27 -4.60 -40.46
C THR A 113 -5.49 -3.76 -39.21
N ILE A 114 -6.66 -3.90 -38.59
CA ILE A 114 -7.07 -3.13 -37.41
C ILE A 114 -7.49 -4.09 -36.30
N ALA A 115 -6.98 -3.87 -35.10
CA ALA A 115 -7.50 -4.44 -33.86
C ALA A 115 -7.98 -3.30 -32.97
N VAL A 116 -9.10 -3.50 -32.26
CA VAL A 116 -9.68 -2.46 -31.40
C VAL A 116 -9.63 -2.91 -29.96
N ALA A 117 -9.11 -2.05 -29.09
CA ALA A 117 -9.07 -2.26 -27.66
C ALA A 117 -9.76 -1.11 -26.90
N GLU A 118 -10.38 -1.45 -25.79
CA GLU A 118 -10.79 -0.47 -24.79
C GLU A 118 -9.60 -0.15 -23.89
N PRO A 119 -9.31 1.14 -23.61
CA PRO A 119 -8.26 1.49 -22.66
C PRO A 119 -8.57 0.86 -21.31
N LEU A 120 -7.60 0.14 -20.76
CA LEU A 120 -7.60 -0.15 -19.33
C LEU A 120 -7.52 1.20 -18.64
N LYS A 121 -8.47 1.51 -17.77
CA LYS A 121 -8.36 2.70 -16.92
C LYS A 121 -7.02 2.58 -16.16
N PRO A 122 -6.18 3.64 -16.12
CA PRO A 122 -5.07 3.65 -15.18
C PRO A 122 -5.67 3.39 -13.80
N LYS A 123 -5.37 2.24 -13.22
CA LYS A 123 -5.88 1.91 -11.90
C LYS A 123 -5.19 2.85 -10.92
N GLY A 124 -5.98 3.43 -10.02
CA GLY A 124 -5.52 4.44 -9.09
C GLY A 124 -4.45 3.90 -8.15
N ILE A 125 -3.71 4.83 -7.54
CA ILE A 125 -2.70 4.53 -6.53
C ILE A 125 -3.39 4.51 -5.17
N LEU A 126 -3.05 3.53 -4.35
CA LEU A 126 -3.45 3.48 -2.95
C LEU A 126 -2.19 3.52 -2.06
N SER A 127 -2.11 4.53 -1.20
CA SER A 127 -1.05 4.67 -0.21
C SER A 127 -1.61 4.30 1.17
N ALA A 128 -1.07 3.27 1.80
CA ALA A 128 -1.31 3.00 3.22
C ALA A 128 -0.33 3.85 4.03
N VAL A 129 -0.83 4.82 4.80
CA VAL A 129 -0.03 5.90 5.38
C VAL A 129 -0.01 5.81 6.90
N GLY A 130 1.17 5.59 7.48
CA GLY A 130 1.40 5.74 8.91
C GLY A 130 1.49 7.22 9.30
N ILE A 131 0.55 7.71 10.10
CA ILE A 131 0.53 9.10 10.58
C ILE A 131 1.30 9.27 11.90
N GLY A 132 2.06 8.27 12.33
CA GLY A 132 2.69 8.30 13.64
C GLY A 132 1.69 8.13 14.79
N SER A 133 2.22 7.89 15.99
CA SER A 133 1.38 7.68 17.19
C SER A 133 1.18 8.96 18.00
N GLY A 134 2.06 9.96 17.81
CA GLY A 134 2.09 11.18 18.58
C GLY A 134 1.42 12.38 17.91
N ALA A 135 2.00 13.56 18.14
CA ALA A 135 1.51 14.85 17.68
C ALA A 135 1.71 15.04 16.17
N ILE A 136 1.00 16.03 15.61
CA ILE A 136 0.92 16.28 14.17
C ILE A 136 2.29 16.66 13.55
N ASP A 137 3.20 17.19 14.35
CA ASP A 137 4.58 17.52 14.00
C ASP A 137 5.49 16.29 13.84
N GLN A 138 5.10 15.14 14.40
CA GLN A 138 5.79 13.86 14.24
C GLN A 138 5.39 13.12 12.96
N ILE A 139 4.40 13.63 12.20
CA ILE A 139 4.06 13.07 10.90
C ILE A 139 5.21 13.33 9.92
N THR A 140 5.69 12.27 9.28
CA THR A 140 6.77 12.38 8.29
C THR A 140 6.34 13.19 7.08
N GLU A 141 7.28 13.88 6.43
CA GLU A 141 6.99 14.65 5.21
C GLU A 141 6.46 13.75 4.09
N ASN A 142 6.93 12.52 3.98
CA ASN A 142 6.41 11.54 3.01
C ASN A 142 4.93 11.20 3.28
N ALA A 143 4.54 11.03 4.56
CA ALA A 143 3.15 10.81 4.93
C ALA A 143 2.27 12.02 4.63
N LYS A 144 2.72 13.24 4.95
CA LYS A 144 2.02 14.49 4.59
C LYS A 144 1.84 14.59 3.08
N PHE A 145 2.90 14.37 2.30
CA PHE A 145 2.87 14.43 0.85
C PHE A 145 1.90 13.42 0.23
N ALA A 146 1.89 12.18 0.71
CA ALA A 146 0.97 11.14 0.25
C ALA A 146 -0.49 11.54 0.47
N ILE A 147 -0.81 12.04 1.68
CA ILE A 147 -2.16 12.50 2.02
C ILE A 147 -2.55 13.73 1.18
N LEU A 148 -1.68 14.72 1.09
CA LEU A 148 -1.91 15.96 0.33
C LEU A 148 -2.11 15.71 -1.16
N SER A 149 -1.44 14.70 -1.72
CA SER A 149 -1.56 14.31 -3.12
C SER A 149 -2.78 13.43 -3.42
N SER A 150 -3.51 12.97 -2.39
CA SER A 150 -4.67 12.09 -2.54
C SER A 150 -5.97 12.85 -2.76
N ASP A 151 -6.84 12.31 -3.62
CA ASP A 151 -8.22 12.77 -3.82
C ASP A 151 -9.14 12.33 -2.68
N THR A 152 -8.86 11.14 -2.14
CA THR A 152 -9.69 10.46 -1.14
C THR A 152 -8.82 10.00 0.02
N VAL A 153 -9.28 10.22 1.24
CA VAL A 153 -8.61 9.75 2.45
C VAL A 153 -9.56 8.86 3.25
N ALA A 154 -9.13 7.62 3.50
CA ALA A 154 -9.83 6.65 4.31
C ALA A 154 -9.14 6.47 5.65
N GLY A 155 -9.89 6.29 6.74
CA GLY A 155 -9.30 6.08 8.07
C GLY A 155 -10.34 5.80 9.13
N TYR A 156 -9.89 5.36 10.29
CA TYR A 156 -10.73 5.37 11.49
C TYR A 156 -10.99 6.84 11.90
N GLY A 157 -12.22 7.16 12.31
CA GLY A 157 -12.63 8.54 12.62
C GLY A 157 -11.63 9.30 13.50
N LYS A 158 -11.22 8.70 14.63
CA LYS A 158 -10.25 9.32 15.56
C LYS A 158 -8.87 9.57 14.97
N TYR A 159 -8.48 8.87 13.90
CA TYR A 159 -7.21 9.14 13.20
C TYR A 159 -7.37 10.29 12.21
N LEU A 160 -8.52 10.38 11.54
CA LEU A 160 -8.85 11.51 10.67
C LEU A 160 -8.95 12.82 11.46
N ASP A 161 -9.49 12.75 12.69
CA ASP A 161 -9.61 13.89 13.60
C ASP A 161 -8.23 14.44 14.05
N GLN A 162 -7.15 13.65 13.93
CA GLN A 162 -5.79 14.08 14.27
C GLN A 162 -5.13 14.91 13.16
N ILE A 163 -5.66 14.88 11.93
CA ILE A 163 -5.04 15.51 10.76
C ILE A 163 -5.99 16.43 9.97
N PRO A 164 -6.82 17.27 10.62
CA PRO A 164 -7.89 18.01 9.94
C PRO A 164 -7.38 18.93 8.82
N SER A 165 -6.19 19.52 9.00
CA SER A 165 -5.54 20.38 8.00
C SER A 165 -5.19 19.63 6.72
N LEU A 166 -4.79 18.35 6.81
CA LEU A 166 -4.41 17.53 5.65
C LEU A 166 -5.62 17.02 4.86
N LEU A 167 -6.83 17.11 5.41
CA LEU A 167 -8.06 16.58 4.82
C LEU A 167 -8.88 17.60 4.03
N LYS A 168 -8.48 18.88 4.01
CA LYS A 168 -9.23 19.95 3.36
C LYS A 168 -9.42 19.68 1.87
N GLY A 169 -10.68 19.73 1.39
CA GLY A 169 -11.02 19.52 -0.02
C GLY A 169 -10.99 18.06 -0.50
N LYS A 170 -10.77 17.09 0.40
CA LYS A 170 -10.66 15.67 0.04
C LYS A 170 -11.94 14.90 0.39
N LYS A 171 -12.26 13.87 -0.40
CA LYS A 171 -13.34 12.93 -0.03
C LYS A 171 -12.88 12.10 1.16
N LYS A 172 -13.71 11.98 2.21
CA LYS A 172 -13.41 11.17 3.40
C LYS A 172 -14.16 9.84 3.35
N ILE A 173 -13.47 8.76 3.66
CA ILE A 173 -14.06 7.44 3.93
C ILE A 173 -13.80 7.13 5.41
N ALA A 174 -14.80 7.35 6.25
CA ALA A 174 -14.70 7.12 7.69
C ALA A 174 -15.59 5.95 8.09
N THR A 175 -15.03 4.97 8.82
CA THR A 175 -15.79 3.87 9.41
C THR A 175 -15.43 3.71 10.89
N GLY A 176 -16.23 2.94 11.62
CA GLY A 176 -15.94 2.54 13.00
C GLY A 176 -14.77 1.56 13.12
N MET A 177 -14.32 1.32 14.35
CA MET A 177 -13.13 0.50 14.67
C MET A 177 -13.26 -0.97 14.22
N THR A 178 -14.47 -1.54 14.20
CA THR A 178 -14.74 -2.94 13.80
C THR A 178 -14.99 -3.12 12.30
N HIS A 179 -14.87 -2.05 11.51
CA HIS A 179 -15.22 -2.02 10.08
C HIS A 179 -13.96 -1.87 9.20
N GLU A 180 -12.88 -2.57 9.56
CA GLU A 180 -11.58 -2.46 8.88
C GLU A 180 -11.63 -3.02 7.46
N VAL A 181 -12.27 -4.18 7.29
CA VAL A 181 -12.47 -4.82 5.99
C VAL A 181 -13.31 -3.93 5.06
N GLU A 182 -14.40 -3.37 5.57
CA GLU A 182 -15.27 -2.46 4.82
C GLU A 182 -14.51 -1.20 4.37
N ARG A 183 -13.75 -0.59 5.28
CA ARG A 183 -12.92 0.59 4.97
C ARG A 183 -11.88 0.30 3.89
N CYS A 184 -11.19 -0.83 3.99
CA CYS A 184 -10.22 -1.24 2.98
C CYS A 184 -10.89 -1.49 1.63
N ARG A 185 -12.06 -2.15 1.59
CA ARG A 185 -12.84 -2.36 0.36
C ARG A 185 -13.26 -1.05 -0.28
N LEU A 186 -13.80 -0.11 0.49
CA LEU A 186 -14.21 1.21 -0.02
C LEU A 186 -13.01 2.01 -0.57
N ALA A 187 -11.86 1.93 0.10
CA ALA A 187 -10.62 2.56 -0.38
C ALA A 187 -10.10 1.92 -1.68
N LEU A 188 -10.10 0.58 -1.76
CA LEU A 188 -9.70 -0.16 -2.95
C LEU A 188 -10.68 0.05 -4.11
N ASP A 189 -11.99 0.13 -3.87
CA ASP A 189 -13.00 0.45 -4.89
C ASP A 189 -12.77 1.87 -5.45
N ALA A 190 -12.45 2.83 -4.57
CA ALA A 190 -12.08 4.18 -5.00
C ALA A 190 -10.80 4.17 -5.85
N ALA A 191 -9.75 3.45 -5.43
CA ALA A 191 -8.51 3.32 -6.20
C ALA A 191 -8.76 2.62 -7.55
N ALA A 192 -9.53 1.54 -7.59
CA ALA A 192 -9.90 0.83 -8.82
C ALA A 192 -10.71 1.71 -9.79
N SER A 193 -11.42 2.72 -9.28
CA SER A 193 -12.09 3.73 -10.11
C SER A 193 -11.16 4.78 -10.74
N GLY A 194 -9.86 4.73 -10.41
CA GLY A 194 -8.81 5.63 -10.92
C GLY A 194 -8.45 6.79 -9.99
N LYS A 195 -8.84 6.76 -8.71
CA LYS A 195 -8.54 7.81 -7.72
C LYS A 195 -7.19 7.60 -7.05
N ASN A 196 -6.54 8.68 -6.63
CA ASN A 196 -5.43 8.60 -5.69
C ASN A 196 -5.98 8.55 -4.25
N VAL A 197 -5.69 7.48 -3.54
CA VAL A 197 -6.30 7.17 -2.23
C VAL A 197 -5.22 7.04 -1.16
N SER A 198 -5.40 7.71 -0.02
CA SER A 198 -4.63 7.44 1.19
C SER A 198 -5.48 6.71 2.22
N VAL A 199 -4.96 5.64 2.80
CA VAL A 199 -5.56 4.93 3.94
C VAL A 199 -4.69 5.19 5.18
N VAL A 200 -5.16 6.04 6.09
CA VAL A 200 -4.38 6.47 7.25
C VAL A 200 -4.47 5.49 8.42
N CYS A 201 -3.33 5.23 9.05
CA CYS A 201 -3.16 4.35 10.21
C CYS A 201 -2.40 5.09 11.31
N SER A 202 -2.78 4.96 12.58
CA SER A 202 -1.94 5.44 13.67
C SER A 202 -0.64 4.65 13.73
N GLY A 203 0.46 5.31 14.04
CA GLY A 203 1.79 4.69 14.08
C GLY A 203 2.29 4.41 12.68
N ASP A 204 2.65 3.16 12.42
CA ASP A 204 3.07 2.67 11.11
C ASP A 204 1.95 1.85 10.46
N ALA A 205 1.73 2.00 9.15
CA ALA A 205 0.65 1.30 8.46
C ALA A 205 0.89 -0.21 8.30
N GLY A 206 2.14 -0.67 8.38
CA GLY A 206 2.53 -2.08 8.35
C GLY A 206 2.57 -2.76 9.72
N ILE A 207 2.59 -2.01 10.83
CA ILE A 207 2.67 -2.56 12.19
C ILE A 207 1.29 -2.54 12.83
N TYR A 208 0.62 -3.70 12.86
CA TYR A 208 -0.77 -3.83 13.35
C TYR A 208 -1.74 -2.82 12.70
N GLY A 209 -1.40 -2.36 11.49
CA GLY A 209 -2.16 -1.40 10.69
C GLY A 209 -2.85 -2.06 9.51
N MET A 210 -3.18 -1.28 8.48
CA MET A 210 -4.04 -1.71 7.37
C MET A 210 -3.29 -2.26 6.16
N THR A 211 -1.96 -2.08 6.05
CA THR A 211 -1.22 -2.42 4.82
C THR A 211 -1.38 -3.89 4.45
N GLY A 212 -1.27 -4.82 5.41
CA GLY A 212 -1.43 -6.25 5.16
C GLY A 212 -2.83 -6.60 4.64
N LEU A 213 -3.88 -6.09 5.28
CA LEU A 213 -5.27 -6.33 4.87
C LEU A 213 -5.58 -5.73 3.49
N LEU A 214 -5.01 -4.57 3.16
CA LEU A 214 -5.14 -3.96 1.84
C LEU A 214 -4.53 -4.84 0.74
N LEU A 215 -3.35 -5.41 0.99
CA LEU A 215 -2.69 -6.32 0.07
C LEU A 215 -3.50 -7.60 -0.12
N GLU A 216 -3.96 -8.23 0.97
CA GLU A 216 -4.81 -9.43 0.93
C GLU A 216 -6.09 -9.19 0.12
N LEU A 217 -6.81 -8.11 0.41
CA LEU A 217 -8.04 -7.79 -0.31
C LEU A 217 -7.79 -7.47 -1.78
N ALA A 218 -6.63 -6.90 -2.13
CA ALA A 218 -6.28 -6.53 -3.49
C ALA A 218 -5.96 -7.72 -4.41
N GLU A 219 -5.79 -8.94 -3.86
CA GLU A 219 -5.64 -10.17 -4.65
C GLU A 219 -6.90 -10.51 -5.46
N GLN A 220 -8.06 -9.94 -5.12
CA GLN A 220 -9.29 -10.11 -5.88
C GLN A 220 -9.17 -9.50 -7.28
N GLU A 221 -9.65 -10.21 -8.31
CA GLU A 221 -9.52 -9.83 -9.73
C GLU A 221 -10.06 -8.41 -10.03
N LYS A 222 -11.10 -7.95 -9.31
CA LYS A 222 -11.64 -6.60 -9.45
C LYS A 222 -10.58 -5.51 -9.16
N TYR A 223 -9.65 -5.78 -8.25
CA TYR A 223 -8.61 -4.83 -7.88
C TYR A 223 -7.39 -4.91 -8.78
N LYS A 224 -7.03 -6.07 -9.34
CA LYS A 224 -5.85 -6.30 -10.23
C LYS A 224 -4.86 -5.14 -10.29
N GLY A 225 -4.56 -4.41 -11.37
CA GLY A 225 -3.52 -3.35 -11.37
C GLY A 225 -3.56 -2.14 -10.38
N VAL A 226 -4.32 -2.14 -9.27
CA VAL A 226 -4.21 -1.10 -8.22
C VAL A 226 -2.83 -1.19 -7.56
N LYS A 227 -2.05 -0.12 -7.64
CA LYS A 227 -0.73 -0.06 -7.01
C LYS A 227 -0.87 0.34 -5.55
N ILE A 228 -0.52 -0.57 -4.64
CA ILE A 228 -0.50 -0.32 -3.20
C ILE A 228 0.93 0.01 -2.76
N THR A 229 1.08 1.06 -1.96
CA THR A 229 2.37 1.46 -1.37
C THR A 229 2.21 1.66 0.14
N ASN A 230 3.23 1.24 0.90
CA ASN A 230 3.31 1.50 2.34
C ASN A 230 4.16 2.76 2.57
N VAL A 231 3.57 3.76 3.20
CA VAL A 231 4.27 4.99 3.62
C VAL A 231 4.51 4.89 5.13
N PRO A 232 5.77 4.80 5.58
CA PRO A 232 6.08 4.50 6.97
C PRO A 232 5.77 5.66 7.91
N GLY A 233 5.46 5.31 9.16
CA GLY A 233 5.20 6.27 10.24
C GLY A 233 5.86 5.86 11.55
N ILE A 234 6.00 6.81 12.49
CA ILE A 234 6.63 6.54 13.79
C ILE A 234 5.69 5.68 14.65
N THR A 235 6.06 4.41 14.82
CA THR A 235 5.28 3.46 15.63
C THR A 235 5.33 3.79 17.12
N ALA A 236 4.27 3.42 17.86
CA ALA A 236 4.14 3.71 19.29
C ALA A 236 5.32 3.19 20.13
N ALA A 237 5.95 2.08 19.75
CA ALA A 237 7.12 1.52 20.41
C ALA A 237 8.29 2.50 20.46
N ILE A 238 8.58 3.18 19.34
CA ILE A 238 9.67 4.14 19.27
C ILE A 238 9.31 5.42 20.03
N SER A 239 8.07 5.91 19.89
CA SER A 239 7.58 7.06 20.66
C SER A 239 7.68 6.82 22.17
N ALA A 240 7.20 5.67 22.64
CA ALA A 240 7.27 5.30 24.05
C ALA A 240 8.70 5.08 24.54
N ALA A 241 9.55 4.43 23.74
CA ALA A 241 10.95 4.26 24.08
C ALA A 241 11.66 5.60 24.28
N SER A 242 11.41 6.57 23.39
CA SER A 242 11.94 7.93 23.48
C SER A 242 11.50 8.65 24.76
N ALA A 243 10.22 8.54 25.13
CA ALA A 243 9.70 9.10 26.38
C ALA A 243 10.36 8.51 27.63
N LEU A 244 10.64 7.20 27.61
CA LEU A 244 11.25 6.46 28.72
C LEU A 244 12.77 6.63 28.81
N GLY A 245 13.46 6.82 27.68
CA GLY A 245 14.92 6.84 27.58
C GLY A 245 15.40 6.07 26.35
N ALA A 246 16.00 4.89 26.56
CA ALA A 246 16.48 4.02 25.49
C ALA A 246 16.28 2.52 25.81
N PRO A 247 15.05 2.08 26.14
CA PRO A 247 14.83 0.69 26.53
C PRO A 247 14.98 -0.30 25.36
N LEU A 248 14.72 0.12 24.12
CA LEU A 248 14.76 -0.72 22.91
C LEU A 248 16.13 -0.74 22.21
N MET A 249 17.22 -0.52 22.96
CA MET A 249 18.56 -0.35 22.38
C MET A 249 19.22 -1.67 21.94
N ASN A 250 18.84 -2.79 22.56
CA ASN A 250 19.30 -4.14 22.20
C ASN A 250 18.15 -4.90 21.51
N ASP A 251 18.35 -6.20 21.23
CA ASP A 251 17.33 -7.06 20.66
C ASP A 251 15.99 -6.93 21.39
N PHE A 252 14.96 -6.60 20.62
CA PHE A 252 13.60 -6.46 21.13
C PHE A 252 12.60 -7.11 20.19
N ALA A 253 11.44 -7.45 20.75
CA ALA A 253 10.31 -7.97 20.00
C ALA A 253 9.06 -7.15 20.30
N MET A 254 8.14 -7.13 19.34
CA MET A 254 6.82 -6.54 19.49
C MET A 254 5.77 -7.63 19.49
N ILE A 255 4.81 -7.54 20.41
CA ILE A 255 3.69 -8.48 20.48
C ILE A 255 2.38 -7.73 20.72
N SER A 256 1.32 -8.13 20.03
CA SER A 256 -0.03 -7.68 20.34
C SER A 256 -0.74 -8.68 21.26
N LEU A 257 -1.42 -8.17 22.29
CA LEU A 257 -2.32 -8.97 23.14
C LEU A 257 -3.77 -8.98 22.64
N SER A 258 -4.02 -8.51 21.41
CA SER A 258 -5.34 -8.57 20.79
C SER A 258 -5.64 -10.00 20.30
N ASP A 259 -6.62 -10.66 20.91
CA ASP A 259 -7.12 -11.99 20.53
C ASP A 259 -8.31 -11.96 19.56
N LEU A 260 -8.60 -10.81 18.93
CA LEU A 260 -9.74 -10.66 18.02
C LEU A 260 -9.63 -11.59 16.80
N LEU A 261 -8.45 -11.64 16.18
CA LEU A 261 -8.15 -12.48 15.01
C LEU A 261 -7.02 -13.47 15.27
N THR A 262 -6.41 -13.45 16.47
CA THR A 262 -5.32 -14.35 16.84
C THR A 262 -5.78 -15.23 18.00
N PRO A 263 -5.77 -16.56 17.87
CA PRO A 263 -6.16 -17.45 18.96
C PRO A 263 -5.36 -17.18 20.24
N LYS A 264 -6.07 -17.09 21.37
CA LYS A 264 -5.48 -16.82 22.69
C LYS A 264 -4.28 -17.72 23.02
N GLN A 265 -4.36 -19.01 22.68
CA GLN A 265 -3.28 -19.97 22.92
C GLN A 265 -2.00 -19.62 22.15
N THR A 266 -2.11 -19.10 20.93
CA THR A 266 -0.98 -18.61 20.14
C THR A 266 -0.30 -17.43 20.81
N ILE A 267 -1.08 -16.48 21.34
CA ILE A 267 -0.55 -15.32 22.09
C ILE A 267 0.19 -15.80 23.34
N ILE A 268 -0.41 -16.72 24.11
CA ILE A 268 0.23 -17.32 25.29
C ILE A 268 1.55 -18.01 24.92
N LYS A 269 1.58 -18.79 23.84
CA LYS A 269 2.82 -19.42 23.35
C LYS A 269 3.90 -18.37 23.06
N ARG A 270 3.56 -17.29 22.36
CA ARG A 270 4.49 -16.18 22.06
C ARG A 270 4.99 -15.48 23.32
N ILE A 271 4.11 -15.20 24.28
CA ILE A 271 4.49 -14.64 25.60
C ILE A 271 5.53 -15.52 26.28
N ARG A 272 5.35 -16.84 26.27
CA ARG A 272 6.30 -17.77 26.90
C ARG A 272 7.68 -17.73 26.25
N LEU A 273 7.72 -17.78 24.92
CA LEU A 273 8.97 -17.71 24.15
C LEU A 273 9.69 -16.37 24.37
N LEU A 274 8.95 -15.27 24.34
CA LEU A 274 9.52 -13.94 24.60
C LEU A 274 10.05 -13.83 26.03
N ALA A 275 9.31 -14.30 27.03
CA ALA A 275 9.79 -14.26 28.42
C ALA A 275 11.11 -15.03 28.58
N ALA A 276 11.26 -16.18 27.90
CA ALA A 276 12.47 -17.01 27.95
C ALA A 276 13.64 -16.47 27.11
N SER A 277 13.40 -15.62 26.11
CA SER A 277 14.44 -15.19 25.17
C SER A 277 15.37 -14.06 25.66
N ASP A 278 15.10 -13.50 26.84
CA ASP A 278 15.79 -12.29 27.36
C ASP A 278 15.79 -11.08 26.38
N MET A 279 14.88 -11.05 25.42
CA MET A 279 14.67 -9.85 24.58
C MET A 279 13.84 -8.82 25.33
N VAL A 280 14.05 -7.53 25.02
CA VAL A 280 13.12 -6.48 25.45
C VAL A 280 11.77 -6.69 24.73
N CYS A 281 10.65 -6.49 25.40
CA CYS A 281 9.33 -6.77 24.84
C CYS A 281 8.47 -5.51 24.83
N ALA A 282 8.07 -5.04 23.66
CA ALA A 282 7.10 -3.96 23.47
C ALA A 282 5.70 -4.56 23.19
N ILE A 283 4.77 -4.30 24.10
CA ILE A 283 3.44 -4.91 24.12
C ILE A 283 2.40 -3.91 23.62
N TYR A 284 1.73 -4.27 22.53
CA TYR A 284 0.64 -3.55 21.89
C TYR A 284 -0.71 -4.10 22.30
N ASN A 285 -1.73 -3.25 22.22
CA ASN A 285 -3.12 -3.59 22.56
C ASN A 285 -3.20 -4.33 23.91
N PRO A 286 -2.55 -3.81 24.97
CA PRO A 286 -2.25 -4.61 26.15
C PRO A 286 -3.50 -5.00 26.94
N ARG A 287 -4.49 -4.10 27.02
CA ARG A 287 -5.70 -4.31 27.83
C ARG A 287 -6.88 -3.54 27.24
N SER A 288 -8.03 -4.22 27.11
CA SER A 288 -9.32 -3.59 26.79
C SER A 288 -10.35 -3.89 27.87
N HIS A 289 -11.54 -3.28 27.79
CA HIS A 289 -12.63 -3.55 28.74
C HIS A 289 -12.95 -5.05 28.88
N SER A 290 -13.00 -5.77 27.75
CA SER A 290 -13.28 -7.21 27.69
C SER A 290 -12.04 -8.10 27.89
N ARG A 291 -10.82 -7.59 27.68
CA ARG A 291 -9.57 -8.37 27.67
C ARG A 291 -8.64 -7.91 28.78
N LYS A 292 -8.87 -8.45 29.98
CA LYS A 292 -8.02 -8.22 31.16
C LYS A 292 -7.02 -9.35 31.38
N TYR A 293 -7.42 -10.59 31.09
CA TYR A 293 -6.64 -11.79 31.42
C TYR A 293 -5.23 -11.84 30.79
N LEU A 294 -5.07 -11.44 29.52
CA LEU A 294 -3.79 -11.60 28.81
C LEU A 294 -2.69 -10.72 29.39
N MET A 295 -3.01 -9.51 29.85
CA MET A 295 -2.03 -8.63 30.49
C MET A 295 -1.57 -9.22 31.84
N ALA A 296 -2.53 -9.56 32.72
CA ALA A 296 -2.24 -10.24 34.00
C ALA A 296 -1.39 -11.51 33.80
N HIS A 297 -1.76 -12.34 32.81
CA HIS A 297 -1.02 -13.55 32.47
C HIS A 297 0.42 -13.24 32.02
N THR A 298 0.59 -12.21 31.19
CA THR A 298 1.90 -11.77 30.70
C THR A 298 2.78 -11.36 31.88
N ILE A 299 2.30 -10.46 32.75
CA ILE A 299 3.07 -10.01 33.91
C ILE A 299 3.41 -11.17 34.84
N LYS A 300 2.44 -12.03 35.17
CA LYS A 300 2.66 -13.21 36.01
C LYS A 300 3.74 -14.13 35.42
N TYR A 301 3.73 -14.36 34.11
CA TYR A 301 4.69 -15.24 33.48
C TYR A 301 6.09 -14.62 33.38
N PHE A 302 6.20 -13.35 33.01
CA PHE A 302 7.48 -12.64 33.02
C PHE A 302 8.08 -12.55 34.42
N LYS A 303 7.28 -12.29 35.48
CA LYS A 303 7.73 -12.37 36.88
C LYS A 303 8.31 -13.74 37.22
N LYS A 304 7.64 -14.82 36.79
CA LYS A 304 8.07 -16.19 37.05
C LYS A 304 9.41 -16.52 36.38
N VAL A 305 9.60 -16.08 35.13
CA VAL A 305 10.78 -16.45 34.32
C VAL A 305 11.97 -15.53 34.56
N ARG A 306 11.75 -14.22 34.62
CA ARG A 306 12.82 -13.20 34.70
C ARG A 306 13.02 -12.60 36.10
N GLY A 307 12.14 -12.94 37.05
CA GLY A 307 12.18 -12.42 38.41
C GLY A 307 11.41 -11.11 38.60
N LYS A 308 11.07 -10.84 39.86
CA LYS A 308 10.25 -9.69 40.28
C LYS A 308 10.92 -8.33 40.01
N ASP A 309 12.25 -8.30 40.02
CA ASP A 309 13.05 -7.08 39.82
C ASP A 309 13.20 -6.65 38.36
N THR A 310 12.67 -7.44 37.41
CA THR A 310 12.65 -7.10 35.99
C THR A 310 12.06 -5.71 35.79
N LYS A 311 12.78 -4.83 35.08
CA LYS A 311 12.34 -3.45 34.86
C LYS A 311 11.25 -3.39 33.82
N PHE A 312 10.31 -2.48 34.00
CA PHE A 312 9.30 -2.15 33.00
C PHE A 312 9.20 -0.64 32.82
N GLY A 313 8.67 -0.23 31.67
CA GLY A 313 8.18 1.11 31.39
C GLY A 313 6.78 1.04 30.78
N ILE A 314 5.91 1.95 31.17
CA ILE A 314 4.58 2.14 30.61
C ILE A 314 4.52 3.57 30.08
N VAL A 315 4.01 3.72 28.86
CA VAL A 315 3.72 5.05 28.31
C VAL A 315 2.28 5.07 27.83
N LYS A 316 1.48 5.96 28.42
CA LYS A 316 0.12 6.24 28.00
C LYS A 316 0.11 7.47 27.13
N ASN A 317 -0.62 7.43 26.02
CA ASN A 317 -0.69 8.52 25.04
C ASN A 317 0.67 8.94 24.48
N ALA A 318 1.56 7.99 24.19
CA ALA A 318 2.92 8.25 23.70
C ALA A 318 2.94 9.24 22.52
N GLY A 319 3.69 10.32 22.67
CA GLY A 319 3.86 11.42 21.73
C GLY A 319 2.67 12.39 21.63
N ARG A 320 1.60 12.23 22.41
CA ARG A 320 0.39 13.07 22.36
C ARG A 320 0.30 13.99 23.59
N THR A 321 -0.70 14.88 23.59
CA THR A 321 -1.09 15.62 24.79
C THR A 321 -1.47 14.65 25.91
N ASN A 322 -1.11 15.01 27.16
CA ASN A 322 -1.29 14.15 28.34
C ASN A 322 -0.52 12.82 28.25
N GLU A 323 0.67 12.83 27.66
CA GLU A 323 1.61 11.71 27.77
C GLU A 323 1.96 11.49 29.25
N LEU A 324 1.89 10.24 29.69
CA LEU A 324 2.24 9.83 31.06
C LEU A 324 3.18 8.63 31.00
N THR A 325 4.27 8.69 31.78
CA THR A 325 5.25 7.61 31.87
C THR A 325 5.28 7.04 33.29
N ILE A 326 5.35 5.71 33.41
CA ILE A 326 5.57 5.01 34.68
C ILE A 326 6.65 3.97 34.47
N CYS A 327 7.68 3.98 35.32
CA CYS A 327 8.72 2.95 35.32
C CYS A 327 8.79 2.28 36.70
N GLY A 328 9.23 1.03 36.73
CA GLY A 328 9.40 0.31 37.99
C GLY A 328 9.90 -1.11 37.80
N THR A 329 9.70 -1.93 38.82
CA THR A 329 9.93 -3.37 38.78
C THR A 329 8.61 -4.10 38.58
N LEU A 330 8.63 -5.28 37.95
CA LEU A 330 7.40 -6.04 37.74
C LEU A 330 6.66 -6.27 39.05
N ASP A 331 7.33 -6.38 40.20
CA ASP A 331 6.68 -6.63 41.50
C ASP A 331 5.50 -5.69 41.77
N HIS A 332 5.66 -4.40 41.46
CA HIS A 332 4.65 -3.35 41.63
C HIS A 332 4.05 -2.86 40.30
N PHE A 333 3.89 -3.75 39.32
CA PHE A 333 3.32 -3.40 38.02
C PHE A 333 1.87 -2.84 38.16
N PRO A 334 1.58 -1.60 37.71
CA PRO A 334 0.29 -0.95 37.91
C PRO A 334 -0.70 -1.37 36.81
N GLU A 335 -1.24 -2.59 36.91
CA GLU A 335 -2.11 -3.17 35.87
C GLU A 335 -3.34 -2.30 35.56
N ASP A 336 -3.90 -1.61 36.55
CA ASP A 336 -5.08 -0.77 36.37
C ASP A 336 -4.84 0.51 35.55
N PHE A 337 -3.58 0.95 35.46
CA PHE A 337 -3.21 2.08 34.60
C PHE A 337 -3.17 1.71 33.11
N VAL A 338 -3.12 0.41 32.78
CA VAL A 338 -2.96 -0.08 31.41
C VAL A 338 -4.31 -0.17 30.70
N ASP A 339 -4.40 0.45 29.53
CA ASP A 339 -5.56 0.43 28.64
C ASP A 339 -5.15 0.41 27.15
N MET A 340 -6.10 0.63 26.24
CA MET A 340 -5.87 0.63 24.79
C MET A 340 -5.01 1.80 24.27
N SER A 341 -4.80 2.84 25.08
CA SER A 341 -3.92 3.98 24.76
C SER A 341 -2.51 3.83 25.34
N THR A 342 -2.21 2.65 25.88
CA THR A 342 -0.99 2.37 26.63
C THR A 342 -0.07 1.45 25.84
N LEU A 343 1.22 1.77 25.81
CA LEU A 343 2.28 0.84 25.42
C LEU A 343 3.05 0.38 26.67
N VAL A 344 3.28 -0.93 26.79
CA VAL A 344 4.08 -1.51 27.87
C VAL A 344 5.38 -2.03 27.31
N ILE A 345 6.51 -1.67 27.91
CA ILE A 345 7.83 -2.19 27.60
C ILE A 345 8.33 -2.99 28.81
N ILE A 346 8.65 -4.26 28.62
CA ILE A 346 9.30 -5.10 29.63
C ILE A 346 10.77 -5.24 29.23
N GLY A 347 11.65 -4.78 30.11
CA GLY A 347 13.10 -4.85 29.93
C GLY A 347 13.64 -6.28 29.97
N ASN A 348 14.90 -6.42 29.59
CA ASN A 348 15.66 -7.65 29.73
C ASN A 348 16.61 -7.60 30.94
N SER A 349 17.45 -8.61 31.10
CA SER A 349 18.45 -8.73 32.17
C SER A 349 19.42 -7.53 32.27
N LYS A 350 19.61 -6.77 31.18
CA LYS A 350 20.49 -5.61 31.11
C LYS A 350 19.75 -4.27 31.17
N THR A 351 18.42 -4.28 31.30
CA THR A 351 17.63 -3.06 31.43
C THR A 351 17.72 -2.51 32.85
N ILE A 352 18.06 -1.23 32.96
CA ILE A 352 18.19 -0.51 34.22
C ILE A 352 17.30 0.73 34.25
N LEU A 353 16.94 1.14 35.46
CA LEU A 353 16.24 2.39 35.75
C LEU A 353 17.17 3.26 36.60
N ARG A 354 17.63 4.38 36.07
CA ARG A 354 18.50 5.34 36.79
C ARG A 354 18.05 6.76 36.47
N ASN A 355 17.98 7.62 37.48
CA ASN A 355 17.61 9.04 37.34
C ASN A 355 16.32 9.25 36.53
N GLY A 356 15.30 8.40 36.79
CA GLY A 356 14.01 8.46 36.08
C GLY A 356 14.05 8.03 34.61
N LYS A 357 15.17 7.51 34.10
CA LYS A 357 15.31 7.02 32.72
C LYS A 357 15.46 5.51 32.69
N LEU A 358 14.67 4.89 31.81
CA LEU A 358 14.73 3.46 31.53
C LEU A 358 15.57 3.24 30.27
N TYR A 359 16.62 2.45 30.38
CA TYR A 359 17.47 2.12 29.24
C TYR A 359 18.13 0.76 29.42
N THR A 360 18.47 0.14 28.30
CA THR A 360 19.19 -1.14 28.29
C THR A 360 20.68 -0.86 28.10
N LEU A 361 21.55 -1.51 28.88
CA LEU A 361 23.00 -1.32 28.74
C LEU A 361 23.51 -1.89 27.41
N ARG A 362 24.39 -1.13 26.73
CA ARG A 362 24.96 -1.50 25.42
C ARG A 362 25.96 -2.66 25.50
N GLY A 363 26.54 -2.87 26.69
CA GLY A 363 27.55 -3.89 26.92
C GLY A 363 29.00 -3.39 26.84
N TYR A 364 29.25 -2.09 26.64
CA TYR A 364 30.59 -1.54 26.80
C TYR A 364 31.05 -1.66 28.26
N LYS A 365 32.30 -2.13 28.46
CA LYS A 365 32.99 -1.99 29.75
C LYS A 365 33.45 -0.55 29.86
N ILE A 366 32.77 0.24 30.68
CA ILE A 366 33.22 1.60 30.99
C ILE A 366 34.26 1.45 32.10
N TYR A 367 35.54 1.62 31.75
CA TYR A 367 36.61 1.66 32.74
C TYR A 367 36.59 3.03 33.42
N GLY A 368 36.51 3.07 34.77
CA GLY A 368 36.70 4.30 35.55
C GLY A 368 35.48 4.87 36.30
N THR A 369 34.48 4.05 36.63
CA THR A 369 33.47 4.40 37.67
C THR A 369 33.62 3.54 38.89
#